data_AF-A0A081NGC5-F1
#
_entry.id   AF-A0A081NGC5-F1
#
_cell.length_a   1.000
_cell.length_b   1.000
_cell.length_c   1.000
_cell.angle_alpha   90.00
_cell.angle_beta   90.00
_cell.angle_gamma   90.00
#
_symmetry.space_group_name_H-M   'P 1'
#
loop_
_entity.id
_entity.type
_entity.pdbx_description
1 polymer ?
#
loop_
_entity_poly.entity_id
_entity_poly.type
_entity_poly.pdbx_seq_one_letter_code
_entity_poly.pdbx_strand_id
1 'polypeptide(L)' 'MGSVPSSYPNDCDTADCSPSELARYDIDQWKFILDAQLPNSDGSIVKTDTPEGRNYTITVFFDDSKGRQPRRQVIIRSTM' A
#
# COMPACT_ATOMS: atom_id res chain seq x y z
N MET A 1 11.32 -4.54 -0.09
CA MET A 1 9.94 -5.01 -0.31
C MET A 1 9.87 -6.51 -0.62
N GLY A 2 9.20 -7.29 0.24
CA GLY A 2 8.73 -8.63 -0.15
C GLY A 2 7.69 -8.55 -1.28
N SER A 3 7.47 -9.67 -1.98
CA SER A 3 6.71 -9.82 -3.23
C SER A 3 5.68 -8.70 -3.52
N VAL A 4 6.07 -7.74 -4.38
CA VAL A 4 5.17 -6.74 -4.96
C VAL A 4 4.50 -7.39 -6.19
N PRO A 5 3.17 -7.27 -6.36
CA PRO A 5 2.50 -7.74 -7.56
C PRO A 5 3.06 -7.06 -8.82
N SER A 6 3.32 -7.82 -9.89
CA SER A 6 3.81 -7.28 -11.18
C SER A 6 2.72 -6.61 -12.02
N SER A 7 1.46 -6.75 -11.61
CA SER A 7 0.27 -6.17 -12.23
C SER A 7 -0.69 -5.69 -11.16
N TYR A 8 -1.56 -4.73 -11.50
CA TYR A 8 -2.56 -4.23 -10.56
C TYR A 8 -3.45 -5.38 -10.09
N PRO A 9 -3.56 -5.65 -8.77
CA PRO A 9 -4.45 -6.69 -8.27
C PRO A 9 -5.90 -6.28 -8.51
N ASN A 10 -6.69 -7.15 -9.13
CA ASN A 10 -8.10 -6.90 -9.48
C ASN A 10 -9.06 -8.01 -8.99
N ASP A 11 -8.54 -9.03 -8.29
CA ASP A 11 -9.31 -10.23 -7.93
C ASP A 11 -10.44 -9.98 -6.92
N CYS A 12 -10.36 -8.92 -6.12
CA CYS A 12 -11.40 -8.56 -5.13
C CYS A 12 -12.08 -7.21 -5.39
N ASP A 13 -11.88 -6.62 -6.57
CA ASP A 13 -12.58 -5.39 -6.99
C ASP A 13 -14.07 -5.70 -7.27
N THR A 14 -14.30 -6.81 -7.98
CA THR A 14 -15.59 -7.16 -8.57
C THR A 14 -16.10 -8.55 -8.16
N ALA A 15 -15.30 -9.32 -7.41
CA ALA A 15 -15.65 -10.66 -6.96
C ALA A 15 -15.96 -10.69 -5.45
N ASP A 16 -16.77 -11.67 -5.04
CA ASP A 16 -17.04 -11.94 -3.63
C ASP A 16 -15.81 -12.55 -2.95
N CYS A 17 -15.02 -11.71 -2.29
CA CYS A 17 -13.86 -12.13 -1.50
C CYS A 17 -14.20 -12.29 -0.02
N SER A 18 -13.63 -13.30 0.64
CA SER A 18 -13.68 -13.41 2.09
C SER A 18 -12.94 -12.23 2.75
N PRO A 19 -13.22 -11.91 4.03
CA PRO A 19 -12.51 -10.85 4.74
C PRO A 19 -10.98 -11.01 4.74
N SER A 20 -10.48 -12.25 4.75
CA SER A 20 -9.03 -12.53 4.65
C SER A 20 -8.46 -12.28 3.26
N GLU A 21 -9.24 -12.50 2.21
CA GLU A 21 -8.83 -12.25 0.82
C GLU A 21 -8.84 -10.75 0.52
N LEU A 22 -9.86 -10.03 0.99
CA LEU A 22 -9.93 -8.56 0.93
C LEU A 22 -8.72 -7.92 1.63
N ALA A 23 -8.38 -8.37 2.84
CA ALA A 23 -7.23 -7.82 3.57
C ALA A 23 -5.90 -8.06 2.82
N ARG A 24 -5.77 -9.18 2.10
CA ARG A 24 -4.59 -9.44 1.28
C ARG A 24 -4.56 -8.57 0.03
N TYR A 25 -5.69 -8.45 -0.63
CA TYR A 25 -5.89 -7.58 -1.78
C TYR A 25 -5.55 -6.12 -1.46
N ASP A 26 -6.03 -5.59 -0.33
CA ASP A 26 -5.76 -4.22 0.12
C ASP A 26 -4.25 -3.96 0.29
N ILE A 27 -3.54 -4.94 0.89
CA ILE A 27 -2.08 -4.86 1.08
C ILE A 27 -1.36 -4.88 -0.26
N ASP A 28 -1.78 -5.76 -1.17
CA ASP A 28 -1.16 -5.94 -2.48
C ASP A 28 -1.41 -4.73 -3.38
N GLN A 29 -2.61 -4.13 -3.33
CA GLN A 29 -2.91 -2.87 -4.00
C GLN A 29 -2.09 -1.72 -3.44
N TRP A 30 -2.04 -1.59 -2.11
CA TRP A 30 -1.25 -0.54 -1.47
C TRP A 30 0.23 -0.61 -1.85
N LYS A 31 0.83 -1.81 -1.85
CA LYS A 31 2.22 -2.01 -2.28
C LYS A 31 2.42 -1.67 -3.76
N PHE A 32 1.50 -2.10 -4.63
CA PHE A 32 1.56 -1.78 -6.06
C PHE A 32 1.51 -0.27 -6.31
N ILE A 33 0.61 0.43 -5.61
CA ILE A 33 0.47 1.89 -5.69
C ILE A 33 1.72 2.58 -5.16
N LEU A 34 2.29 2.11 -4.04
CA LEU A 34 3.52 2.65 -3.48
C LEU A 34 4.71 2.53 -4.44
N ASP A 35 4.90 1.37 -5.06
CA ASP A 35 5.98 1.15 -6.04
C ASP A 35 5.83 2.08 -7.27
N ALA A 36 4.60 2.23 -7.78
CA ALA A 36 4.31 3.12 -8.90
C ALA A 36 4.52 4.62 -8.57
N GLN A 37 4.16 5.04 -7.35
CA GLN A 37 4.19 6.45 -6.95
C GLN A 37 5.54 6.89 -6.37
N LEU A 38 6.19 6.00 -5.64
CA LEU A 38 7.47 6.23 -4.97
C LEU A 38 8.44 5.12 -5.43
N PRO A 39 8.96 5.21 -6.66
CA PRO A 39 9.93 4.23 -7.14
C PRO A 39 11.16 4.23 -6.22
N ASN A 40 11.60 3.02 -5.83
CA ASN A 40 12.61 2.75 -4.79
C ASN A 40 12.16 3.04 -3.35
N SER A 41 10.85 3.15 -3.08
CA SER A 41 10.35 3.10 -1.71
C SER A 41 10.44 1.69 -1.13
N ASP A 42 10.50 1.60 0.19
CA ASP A 42 10.27 0.36 0.92
C ASP A 42 9.14 0.58 1.93
N GLY A 43 8.32 -0.45 2.15
CA GLY A 43 7.14 -0.35 3.00
C GLY A 43 7.00 -1.59 3.85
N SER A 44 6.67 -1.41 5.13
CA SER A 44 6.41 -2.50 6.07
C SER A 44 5.15 -2.25 6.88
N ILE A 45 4.37 -3.30 7.10
CA ILE A 45 3.24 -3.30 8.01
C ILE A 45 3.56 -4.26 9.16
N VAL A 46 3.54 -3.76 10.39
CA VAL A 46 3.69 -4.55 11.61
C VAL A 46 2.37 -4.53 12.35
N LYS A 47 1.94 -5.70 12.85
CA LYS A 47 0.76 -5.84 13.71
C LYS A 47 1.22 -6.13 15.14
N THR A 48 0.61 -5.45 16.09
CA THR A 48 0.84 -5.64 17.52
C THR A 48 -0.51 -5.78 18.21
N ASP A 49 -0.75 -6.92 18.84
CA ASP A 49 -1.94 -7.13 19.66
C ASP A 49 -1.68 -6.54 21.06
N THR A 50 -2.57 -5.64 21.52
CA THR A 50 -2.57 -5.06 22.86
C THR A 50 -3.88 -5.42 23.60
N PRO A 51 -3.96 -5.26 24.93
CA PRO A 51 -5.20 -5.48 25.67
C PRO A 51 -6.36 -4.60 25.20
N GLU A 52 -6.07 -3.44 24.61
CA GLU A 52 -7.07 -2.50 24.09
C GLU A 52 -7.50 -2.80 22.64
N GLY A 53 -6.81 -3.70 21.94
CA GLY A 53 -7.12 -4.06 20.55
C GLY A 53 -5.87 -4.36 19.71
N ARG A 54 -6.05 -4.44 18.39
CA ARG A 54 -4.94 -4.66 17.45
C ARG A 54 -4.46 -3.33 16.86
N ASN A 55 -3.19 -3.03 17.07
CA ASN A 55 -2.51 -1.89 16.46
C ASN A 55 -1.78 -2.32 15.18
N TYR A 56 -1.92 -1.51 14.14
CA TYR A 56 -1.19 -1.66 12.89
C TYR A 56 -0.25 -0.49 12.71
N THR A 57 1.05 -0.77 12.61
CA THR A 57 2.07 0.23 12.31
C THR A 57 2.48 0.08 10.86
N ILE A 58 2.21 1.13 10.07
CA ILE A 58 2.58 1.21 8.67
C ILE A 58 3.78 2.15 8.55
N THR A 59 4.91 1.63 8.07
CA THR A 59 6.15 2.40 7.86
C THR A 59 6.46 2.43 6.38
N VAL A 60 6.73 3.63 5.85
CA VAL A 60 7.14 3.83 4.46
C VAL A 60 8.46 4.58 4.46
N PHE A 61 9.48 3.98 3.87
CA PHE A 61 10.77 4.59 3.56
C PHE A 61 10.74 5.00 2.10
N PHE A 62 11.07 6.25 1.80
CA PHE A 62 11.16 6.73 0.43
C PHE A 62 12.29 7.75 0.32
N ASP A 63 12.91 7.82 -0.86
CA ASP A 63 13.93 8.82 -1.17
C ASP A 63 13.27 10.20 -1.38
N ASP A 64 13.49 11.10 -0.42
CA ASP A 64 12.97 12.47 -0.43
C ASP A 64 13.92 13.47 -1.10
N SER A 65 15.06 13.02 -1.66
CA SER A 65 16.04 13.87 -2.37
C SER A 65 15.48 14.55 -3.62
N LYS A 66 14.23 14.26 -4.00
CA LYS A 66 13.46 14.90 -5.09
C LYS A 66 13.15 16.39 -4.86
N GLY A 67 13.68 17.04 -3.83
CA GLY A 67 13.76 18.51 -3.75
C GLY A 67 14.57 19.17 -4.89
N ARG A 68 15.28 18.39 -5.72
CA ARG A 68 16.00 18.86 -6.92
C ARG A 68 15.23 18.75 -8.25
N GLN A 69 14.07 18.10 -8.28
CA GLN A 69 13.26 17.94 -9.50
C GLN A 69 11.83 18.44 -9.28
N PRO A 70 11.14 18.96 -10.32
CA PRO A 70 9.84 19.59 -10.17
C PRO A 70 8.80 18.65 -9.56
N ARG A 71 8.00 19.18 -8.61
CA ARG A 71 6.96 18.43 -7.89
C ARG A 71 6.01 17.75 -8.87
N ARG A 72 5.87 16.43 -8.75
CA ARG A 72 4.76 15.69 -9.35
C ARG A 72 3.61 15.67 -8.35
N GLN A 73 2.50 16.30 -8.68
CA GLN A 73 1.27 16.28 -7.90
C GLN A 73 0.38 15.16 -8.42
N VAL A 74 -0.09 14.29 -7.53
CA VAL A 74 -1.09 13.26 -7.84
C VAL A 74 -2.21 13.38 -6.83
N ILE A 75 -3.44 13.57 -7.31
CA ILE A 75 -4.64 13.66 -6.49
C ILE A 75 -5.26 12.26 -6.45
N ILE A 76 -5.23 11.62 -5.28
CA ILE A 76 -5.95 10.37 -5.05
C ILE A 76 -7.38 10.75 -4.65
N ARG A 77 -8.37 10.37 -5.46
CA ARG A 77 -9.79 10.53 -5.13
C ARG A 77 -10.37 9.14 -4.92
N SER A 78 -10.94 8.92 -3.74
CA SER A 78 -11.82 7.78 -3.48
C SER A 78 -13.21 8.16 -3.96
N THR A 79 -13.80 7.35 -4.82
CA THR A 79 -15.25 7.37 -5.08
C THR A 79 -15.85 6.15 -4.41
N MET A 80 -16.93 6.37 -3.64
CA MET A 80 -17.75 5.32 -3.03
C MET A 80 -18.38 4.42 -4.10
#